data_AF-Q6L758-F1
#
_entry.id   AF-Q6L758-F1
#
_cell.length_a   1.000
_cell.length_b   1.000
_cell.length_c   1.000
_cell.angle_alpha   90.00
_cell.angle_beta   90.00
_cell.angle_gamma   90.00
#
_symmetry.space_group_name_H-M   'P 1'
#
loop_
_entity.id
_entity.type
_entity.pdbx_description
1 polymer ?
#
loop_
_entity_poly.entity_id
_entity_poly.type
_entity_poly.pdbx_seq_one_letter_code
_entity_poly.pdbx_strand_id
1 'polypeptide(L)'
;GTSSAFADRLCIATDGEFNELLSAEELAFCCHKCGFGCSGGYPIRAWERFKKHGLVTGGNYDSGEGCQPYRVPPCPLDEYGNNTCRGKPAEKNHRCTRMCYGNQDLDFKEDHHYTRDAYYLTYGTIQNDILAYGPIEASFEVYDDFPSYKSGVYTKMENATYL
;
A
#
# COMPACT_ATOMS: atom_id res chain seq x y z
N GLY A 1 -3.23 -0.69 1.35
CA GLY A 1 -2.09 -0.40 2.25
C GLY A 1 -1.87 1.10 2.29
N THR A 2 -0.76 1.57 2.86
CA THR A 2 -0.47 3.01 3.04
C THR A 2 -0.64 3.87 1.77
N SER A 3 -0.21 3.42 0.59
CA SER A 3 -0.42 4.18 -0.67
C SER A 3 -1.90 4.31 -1.05
N SER A 4 -2.71 3.27 -0.81
CA SER A 4 -4.16 3.29 -1.03
C SER A 4 -4.84 4.29 -0.11
N ALA A 5 -4.55 4.23 1.20
CA ALA A 5 -5.10 5.19 2.14
C ALA A 5 -4.69 6.63 1.80
N PHE A 6 -3.46 6.84 1.33
CA PHE A 6 -3.03 8.16 0.87
C PHE A 6 -3.82 8.61 -0.38
N ALA A 7 -3.99 7.75 -1.39
CA ALA A 7 -4.81 8.06 -2.58
C ALA A 7 -6.25 8.43 -2.21
N ASP A 8 -6.89 7.64 -1.33
CA ASP A 8 -8.25 7.91 -0.85
C ASP A 8 -8.35 9.28 -0.15
N ARG A 9 -7.40 9.56 0.74
CA ARG A 9 -7.34 10.86 1.45
C ARG A 9 -7.09 12.02 0.50
N LEU A 10 -6.27 11.82 -0.53
CA LEU A 10 -5.98 12.85 -1.52
C LEU A 10 -7.26 13.16 -2.32
N CYS A 11 -7.97 12.13 -2.78
CA CYS A 11 -9.27 12.28 -3.45
C CYS A 11 -10.26 13.08 -2.60
N ILE A 12 -10.43 12.70 -1.32
CA ILE A 12 -11.31 13.41 -0.37
C ILE A 12 -10.87 14.86 -0.18
N ALA A 13 -9.57 15.10 0.02
CA ALA A 13 -9.02 16.44 0.28
C ALA A 13 -9.12 17.37 -0.95
N THR A 14 -9.23 16.81 -2.14
CA THR A 14 -9.38 17.55 -3.41
C THR A 14 -10.81 17.56 -3.94
N ASP A 15 -11.80 17.17 -3.14
CA ASP A 15 -13.22 17.07 -3.57
C ASP A 15 -13.39 16.26 -4.87
N GLY A 16 -12.56 15.23 -5.05
CA GLY A 16 -12.56 14.35 -6.21
C GLY A 16 -11.78 14.84 -7.45
N GLU A 17 -11.13 16.00 -7.41
CA GLU A 17 -10.28 16.45 -8.54
C GLU A 17 -9.13 15.48 -8.80
N PHE A 18 -8.51 14.93 -7.74
CA PHE A 18 -7.59 13.81 -7.85
C PHE A 18 -8.34 12.49 -7.63
N ASN A 19 -8.29 11.57 -8.59
CA ASN A 19 -8.94 10.26 -8.47
C ASN A 19 -8.13 9.15 -9.14
N GLU A 20 -6.86 9.05 -8.78
CA GLU A 20 -5.92 8.06 -9.32
C GLU A 20 -5.27 7.23 -8.22
N LEU A 21 -4.71 6.07 -8.59
CA LEU A 21 -3.94 5.24 -7.68
C LEU A 21 -2.52 5.79 -7.51
N LEU A 22 -1.99 5.72 -6.29
CA LEU A 22 -0.60 6.05 -6.00
C LEU A 22 0.28 4.79 -5.99
N SER A 23 1.47 4.92 -6.55
CA SER A 23 2.36 3.80 -6.85
C SER A 23 2.81 3.05 -5.60
N ALA A 24 2.27 1.84 -5.44
CA ALA A 24 2.79 0.87 -4.48
C ALA A 24 4.21 0.40 -4.86
N GLU A 25 4.57 0.44 -6.15
CA GLU A 25 5.91 0.10 -6.64
C GLU A 25 6.95 1.07 -6.08
N GLU A 26 6.75 2.37 -6.30
CA GLU A 26 7.70 3.38 -5.86
C GLU A 26 7.88 3.31 -4.34
N LEU A 27 6.78 3.18 -3.60
CA LEU A 27 6.83 3.04 -2.16
C LEU A 27 7.65 1.82 -1.71
N ALA A 28 7.37 0.64 -2.28
CA ALA A 28 8.00 -0.60 -1.88
C ALA A 28 9.50 -0.63 -2.20
N PHE A 29 9.94 -0.03 -3.31
CA PHE A 29 11.30 -0.21 -3.82
C PHE A 29 12.19 1.03 -3.79
N CYS A 30 11.63 2.23 -3.62
CA CYS A 30 12.39 3.48 -3.47
C CYS A 30 12.46 4.00 -2.02
N CYS A 31 11.61 3.52 -1.11
CA CYS A 31 11.66 3.94 0.28
C CYS A 31 12.60 3.05 1.14
N HIS A 32 13.91 3.33 1.08
CA HIS A 32 14.91 2.59 1.87
C HIS A 32 14.80 2.78 3.40
N LYS A 33 14.02 3.77 3.85
CA LYS A 33 13.72 3.98 5.29
C LYS A 33 12.42 3.32 5.73
N CYS A 34 11.61 2.82 4.79
CA CYS A 34 10.32 2.19 5.09
C CYS A 34 10.46 0.74 5.52
N GLY A 35 11.60 0.09 5.26
CA GLY A 35 11.83 -1.30 5.61
C GLY A 35 12.61 -2.01 4.51
N PHE A 36 12.24 -3.26 4.25
CA PHE A 36 12.95 -4.19 3.37
C PHE A 36 12.09 -4.61 2.17
N GLY A 37 11.27 -3.70 1.64
CA GLY A 37 10.39 -3.95 0.50
C GLY A 37 9.45 -5.13 0.75
N CYS A 38 9.54 -6.17 -0.08
CA CYS A 38 8.73 -7.39 0.05
C CYS A 38 8.98 -8.19 1.35
N SER A 39 10.04 -7.89 2.10
CA SER A 39 10.33 -8.52 3.39
C SER A 39 9.76 -7.74 4.59
N GLY A 40 8.84 -6.81 4.33
CA GLY A 40 8.11 -6.06 5.35
C GLY A 40 8.63 -4.64 5.56
N GLY A 41 7.85 -3.86 6.30
CA GLY A 41 8.15 -2.45 6.54
C GLY A 41 7.29 -1.82 7.64
N TYR A 42 7.50 -0.53 7.84
CA TYR A 42 6.92 0.27 8.90
C TYR A 42 5.96 1.32 8.31
N PRO A 43 4.63 1.18 8.53
CA PRO A 43 3.64 2.10 7.98
C PRO A 43 3.92 3.58 8.23
N ILE A 44 4.38 3.94 9.44
CA ILE A 44 4.68 5.35 9.77
C ILE A 44 5.78 5.93 8.88
N ARG A 45 6.78 5.13 8.50
CA ARG A 45 7.88 5.57 7.64
C ARG A 45 7.41 5.82 6.21
N ALA A 46 6.38 5.12 5.76
CA ALA A 46 5.71 5.40 4.48
C ALA A 46 5.05 6.78 4.50
N TRP A 47 4.28 7.10 5.56
CA TRP A 47 3.68 8.43 5.69
C TRP A 47 4.74 9.55 5.80
N GLU A 48 5.85 9.33 6.51
CA GLU A 48 6.99 10.26 6.51
C GLU A 48 7.60 10.45 5.12
N ARG A 49 7.67 9.38 4.31
CA ARG A 49 8.11 9.42 2.91
C ARG A 49 7.13 10.23 2.06
N PHE A 50 5.82 10.05 2.21
CA PHE A 50 4.81 10.82 1.48
C PHE A 50 4.95 12.32 1.76
N LYS A 51 5.14 12.70 3.03
CA LYS A 51 5.37 14.09 3.41
C LYS A 51 6.64 14.67 2.80
N LYS A 52 7.76 13.93 2.87
CA LYS A 52 9.09 14.47 2.50
C LYS A 52 9.37 14.42 1.01
N HIS A 53 8.83 13.44 0.32
CA HIS A 53 9.22 13.14 -1.04
C HIS A 53 8.06 12.77 -1.96
N GLY A 54 6.89 12.46 -1.40
CA GLY A 54 5.70 12.08 -2.16
C GLY A 54 5.77 10.67 -2.75
N LEU A 55 4.78 10.39 -3.59
CA LEU A 55 4.68 9.24 -4.48
C LEU A 55 4.11 9.66 -5.83
N VAL A 56 4.59 9.03 -6.90
CA VAL A 56 3.99 9.10 -8.22
C VAL A 56 2.69 8.29 -8.30
N THR A 57 1.88 8.55 -9.32
CA THR A 57 0.74 7.72 -9.70
C THR A 57 1.20 6.33 -10.15
N GLY A 58 0.35 5.32 -9.97
CA GLY A 58 0.68 3.96 -10.39
C GLY A 58 -0.40 2.93 -10.04
N GLY A 59 -0.94 2.30 -11.08
CA GLY A 59 -1.98 1.29 -10.95
C GLY A 59 -1.49 -0.13 -10.70
N ASN A 60 -2.37 -1.08 -10.96
CA ASN A 60 -2.12 -2.51 -10.75
C ASN A 60 -1.10 -3.08 -11.74
N TYR A 61 -0.66 -4.31 -11.47
CA TYR A 61 0.16 -5.07 -12.41
C TYR A 61 -0.46 -5.13 -13.80
N ASP A 62 0.35 -4.84 -14.82
CA ASP A 62 -0.02 -4.85 -16.25
C ASP A 62 -1.19 -3.92 -16.62
N SER A 63 -1.49 -2.91 -15.79
CA SER A 63 -2.54 -1.92 -16.08
C SER A 63 -2.08 -0.84 -17.06
N GLY A 64 -0.79 -0.50 -17.07
CA GLY A 64 -0.27 0.69 -17.76
C GLY A 64 -0.72 2.02 -17.14
N GLU A 65 -1.46 2.00 -16.04
CA GLU A 65 -2.04 3.19 -15.42
C GLU A 65 -1.03 3.94 -14.53
N GLY A 66 -1.02 5.27 -14.66
CA GLY A 66 -0.12 6.16 -13.91
C GLY A 66 1.35 6.02 -14.29
N CYS A 67 2.22 6.73 -13.58
CA CYS A 67 3.66 6.78 -13.85
C CYS A 67 4.35 5.42 -13.61
N GLN A 68 4.09 4.78 -12.46
CA GLN A 68 4.74 3.53 -12.05
C GLN A 68 3.72 2.47 -11.60
N PRO A 69 3.04 1.79 -12.53
CA PRO A 69 2.20 0.64 -12.20
C PRO A 69 3.02 -0.49 -11.57
N TYR A 70 2.38 -1.30 -10.73
CA TYR A 70 3.05 -2.37 -9.99
C TYR A 70 3.71 -3.39 -10.92
N ARG A 71 4.92 -3.86 -10.61
CA ARG A 71 5.64 -4.82 -11.47
C ARG A 71 5.63 -6.25 -10.95
N VAL A 72 5.20 -6.47 -9.71
CA VAL A 72 5.09 -7.83 -9.15
C VAL A 72 3.75 -8.43 -9.60
N PRO A 73 3.76 -9.57 -10.32
CA PRO A 73 2.52 -10.20 -10.78
C PRO A 73 1.66 -10.67 -9.59
N PRO A 74 0.33 -10.64 -9.73
CA PRO A 74 -0.56 -11.19 -8.72
C PRO A 74 -0.31 -12.69 -8.54
N CYS A 75 -0.60 -13.19 -7.33
CA CYS A 75 -0.45 -14.60 -7.03
C CYS A 75 -1.40 -15.45 -7.87
N PRO A 76 -0.92 -16.48 -8.58
CA PRO A 76 -1.80 -17.40 -9.30
C PRO A 76 -2.66 -18.17 -8.29
N LEU A 77 -3.93 -18.34 -8.66
CA LEU A 77 -4.87 -19.17 -7.92
C LEU A 77 -4.91 -20.57 -8.54
N ASP A 78 -5.08 -21.59 -7.70
CA ASP A 78 -5.39 -22.95 -8.18
C ASP A 78 -6.87 -23.08 -8.60
N GLU A 79 -7.26 -24.26 -9.09
CA GLU A 79 -8.64 -24.55 -9.50
C GLU A 79 -9.68 -24.44 -8.36
N TYR A 80 -9.21 -24.43 -7.10
CA TYR A 80 -10.03 -24.28 -5.89
C TYR A 80 -10.02 -22.83 -5.36
N GLY A 81 -9.33 -21.91 -6.04
CA GLY A 81 -9.22 -20.51 -5.65
C GLY A 81 -8.19 -20.23 -4.55
N ASN A 82 -7.32 -21.19 -4.21
CA ASN A 82 -6.26 -20.99 -3.22
C ASN A 82 -5.04 -20.32 -3.85
N ASN A 83 -4.37 -19.46 -3.08
CA ASN A 83 -3.12 -18.86 -3.54
C ASN A 83 -2.00 -19.91 -3.66
N THR A 84 -1.24 -19.86 -4.75
CA THR A 84 -0.13 -20.78 -5.02
C THR A 84 1.25 -20.12 -4.91
N CYS A 85 1.28 -18.91 -4.34
CA CYS A 85 2.51 -18.13 -4.14
C CYS A 85 3.43 -18.72 -3.08
N ARG A 86 2.93 -19.60 -2.19
CA ARG A 86 3.75 -20.20 -1.13
C ARG A 86 4.92 -20.97 -1.75
N GLY A 87 6.14 -20.63 -1.35
CA GLY A 87 7.37 -21.27 -1.84
C GLY A 87 7.80 -20.85 -3.26
N LYS A 88 7.07 -19.94 -3.92
CA LYS A 88 7.55 -19.30 -5.14
C LYS A 88 8.70 -18.35 -4.77
N PRO A 89 9.76 -18.27 -5.60
CA PRO A 89 10.81 -17.30 -5.35
C PRO A 89 10.20 -15.89 -5.35
N ALA A 90 10.48 -15.13 -4.30
CA ALA A 90 10.23 -13.70 -4.32
C ALA A 90 11.01 -13.10 -5.51
N GLU A 91 10.40 -12.13 -6.19
CA GLU A 91 11.04 -11.47 -7.33
C GLU A 91 12.38 -10.87 -6.87
N LYS A 92 13.47 -11.39 -7.43
CA LYS A 92 14.82 -11.03 -7.00
C LYS A 92 15.23 -9.82 -7.83
N ASN A 93 15.31 -8.67 -7.17
CA ASN A 93 15.87 -7.41 -7.68
C ASN A 93 14.88 -6.39 -8.28
N HIS A 94 13.76 -6.11 -7.62
CA HIS A 94 13.11 -4.82 -7.86
C HIS A 94 14.01 -3.69 -7.36
N ARG A 95 14.51 -2.88 -8.29
CA ARG A 95 15.31 -1.70 -8.02
C ARG A 95 14.42 -0.47 -8.10
N CYS A 96 14.69 0.49 -7.23
CA CYS A 96 14.12 1.82 -7.37
C CYS A 96 14.41 2.39 -8.77
N THR A 97 13.35 2.64 -9.53
CA THR A 97 13.43 3.24 -10.86
C THR A 97 12.91 4.67 -10.73
N ARG A 98 13.65 5.64 -11.27
CA ARG A 98 13.29 7.08 -11.19
C ARG A 98 12.82 7.62 -12.54
N MET A 99 11.85 6.93 -13.14
CA MET A 99 11.20 7.31 -14.40
C MET A 99 9.81 6.69 -14.46
N CYS A 100 8.91 7.30 -15.24
CA CYS A 100 7.63 6.69 -15.58
C CYS A 100 7.79 5.61 -16.64
N TYR A 101 7.05 4.53 -16.50
CA TYR A 101 7.03 3.40 -17.43
C TYR A 101 5.62 2.82 -17.67
N GLY A 102 4.60 3.30 -16.95
CA GLY A 102 3.20 3.08 -17.32
C GLY A 102 2.79 4.09 -18.38
N ASN A 103 2.27 5.23 -17.95
CA ASN A 103 2.03 6.39 -18.80
C ASN A 103 3.33 7.18 -19.03
N GLN A 104 3.78 7.21 -20.30
CA GLN A 104 5.04 7.86 -20.69
C GLN A 104 4.90 9.38 -20.94
N ASP A 105 3.68 9.91 -20.96
CA ASP A 105 3.42 11.35 -21.10
C ASP A 105 3.63 12.11 -19.77
N LEU A 106 3.69 11.39 -18.65
CA LEU A 106 3.92 11.96 -17.31
C LEU A 106 5.41 12.20 -17.06
N ASP A 107 5.74 13.32 -16.42
CA ASP A 107 7.07 13.56 -15.88
C ASP A 107 7.19 12.97 -14.47
N PHE A 108 8.19 12.12 -14.25
CA PHE A 108 8.39 11.45 -12.97
C PHE A 108 8.52 12.41 -11.79
N LYS A 109 9.15 13.59 -11.95
CA LYS A 109 9.33 14.53 -10.84
C LYS A 109 8.06 15.29 -10.54
N GLU A 110 7.34 15.72 -11.57
CA GLU A 110 6.11 16.51 -11.41
C GLU A 110 4.92 15.66 -10.95
N ASP A 111 4.92 14.36 -11.23
CA ASP A 111 3.84 13.44 -10.84
C ASP A 111 3.87 13.05 -9.34
N HIS A 112 4.80 13.56 -8.53
CA HIS A 112 4.83 13.24 -7.10
C HIS A 112 3.74 14.00 -6.34
N HIS A 113 2.92 13.25 -5.61
CA HIS A 113 1.90 13.77 -4.70
C HIS A 113 2.35 13.65 -3.25
N TYR A 114 2.08 14.67 -2.45
CA TYR A 114 2.60 14.83 -1.08
C TYR A 114 1.48 14.90 -0.04
N THR A 115 1.77 14.46 1.18
CA THR A 115 0.93 14.77 2.35
C THR A 115 1.50 15.97 3.10
N ARG A 116 0.63 16.71 3.80
CA ARG A 116 1.08 17.77 4.72
C ARG A 116 1.78 17.18 5.95
N ASP A 117 1.19 16.12 6.51
CA ASP A 117 1.59 15.56 7.80
C ASP A 117 1.64 14.03 7.81
N ALA A 118 2.31 13.50 8.83
CA ALA A 118 2.42 12.09 9.16
C ALA A 118 2.37 11.97 10.69
N TYR A 119 1.42 11.21 11.24
CA TYR A 119 1.15 11.15 12.66
C TYR A 119 0.57 9.81 13.09
N TYR A 120 0.66 9.52 14.39
CA TYR A 120 -0.02 8.39 15.00
C TYR A 120 -1.40 8.80 15.49
N LEU A 121 -2.33 7.84 15.42
CA LEU A 121 -3.64 7.94 16.02
C LEU A 121 -3.68 7.18 17.34
N THR A 122 -4.54 7.64 18.24
CA THR A 122 -4.87 6.95 19.49
C THR A 122 -6.30 6.43 19.41
N TYR A 123 -6.66 5.48 20.26
CA TYR A 123 -8.02 4.92 20.29
C TYR A 123 -9.13 5.99 20.30
N GLY A 124 -8.96 7.05 21.09
CA GLY A 124 -9.93 8.15 21.19
C GLY A 124 -9.98 9.08 19.97
N THR A 125 -9.03 9.00 19.05
CA THR A 125 -8.96 9.89 17.87
C THR A 125 -9.23 9.18 16.55
N ILE A 126 -9.16 7.83 16.50
CA ILE A 126 -9.31 7.06 15.25
C ILE A 126 -10.63 7.38 14.54
N GLN A 127 -11.77 7.32 15.25
CA GLN A 127 -13.08 7.51 14.64
C GLN A 127 -13.25 8.93 14.08
N ASN A 128 -12.85 9.94 14.84
CA ASN A 128 -12.93 11.34 14.41
C ASN A 128 -12.03 11.61 13.20
N ASP A 129 -10.82 11.02 13.17
CA ASP A 129 -9.89 11.18 12.06
C ASP A 129 -10.42 10.52 10.77
N ILE A 130 -11.02 9.32 10.89
CA ILE A 130 -11.63 8.64 9.74
C ILE A 130 -12.81 9.44 9.19
N LEU A 131 -13.68 9.98 10.05
CA LEU A 131 -14.82 10.79 9.61
C LEU A 131 -14.40 12.11 8.96
N ALA A 132 -13.33 12.73 9.45
CA ALA A 132 -12.87 14.03 8.98
C ALA A 132 -12.01 13.92 7.71
N TYR A 133 -11.15 12.91 7.62
CA TYR A 133 -10.10 12.84 6.61
C TYR A 133 -10.13 11.56 5.77
N GLY A 134 -10.94 10.57 6.13
CA GLY A 134 -11.05 9.32 5.39
C GLY A 134 -10.14 8.18 5.89
N PRO A 135 -9.96 7.13 5.08
CA PRO A 135 -9.30 5.88 5.48
C PRO A 135 -7.93 6.05 6.14
N ILE A 136 -7.59 5.14 7.05
CA ILE A 136 -6.29 5.09 7.74
C ILE A 136 -5.57 3.78 7.42
N GLU A 137 -4.25 3.75 7.61
CA GLU A 137 -3.52 2.49 7.69
C GLU A 137 -3.45 2.02 9.14
N ALA A 138 -3.71 0.74 9.37
CA ALA A 138 -3.48 0.06 10.64
C ALA A 138 -2.76 -1.27 10.40
N SER A 139 -2.07 -1.76 11.44
CA SER A 139 -1.45 -3.08 11.48
C SER A 139 -1.96 -3.86 12.68
N PHE A 140 -2.13 -5.17 12.53
CA PHE A 140 -2.51 -6.07 13.61
C PHE A 140 -1.72 -7.38 13.49
N GLU A 141 -1.64 -8.12 14.59
CA GLU A 141 -0.97 -9.42 14.64
C GLU A 141 -1.82 -10.47 13.92
N VAL A 142 -1.20 -11.23 13.02
CA VAL A 142 -1.89 -12.26 12.24
C VAL A 142 -1.58 -13.63 12.84
N TYR A 143 -2.63 -14.42 13.04
CA TYR A 143 -2.56 -15.78 13.56
C TYR A 143 -3.05 -16.80 12.50
N ASP A 144 -2.74 -18.07 12.68
CA ASP A 144 -3.06 -19.16 11.74
C ASP A 144 -4.56 -19.40 11.49
N ASP A 145 -5.42 -18.88 12.36
CA ASP A 145 -6.88 -18.90 12.22
C ASP A 145 -7.41 -17.81 11.26
N PHE A 146 -6.70 -16.69 11.13
CA PHE A 146 -7.14 -15.53 10.35
C PHE A 146 -7.33 -15.82 8.85
N PRO A 147 -6.43 -16.55 8.15
CA PRO A 147 -6.64 -16.89 6.74
C PRO A 147 -7.92 -17.70 6.46
N SER A 148 -8.47 -18.36 7.48
CA SER A 148 -9.71 -19.14 7.38
C SER A 148 -10.97 -18.30 7.65
N TYR A 149 -10.84 -17.04 8.09
CA TYR A 149 -11.96 -16.14 8.35
C TYR A 149 -12.79 -15.87 7.07
N LYS A 150 -14.12 -15.82 7.21
CA LYS A 150 -15.06 -15.60 6.08
C LYS A 150 -16.10 -14.51 6.33
N SER A 151 -16.66 -14.41 7.54
CA SER A 151 -17.69 -13.42 7.86
C SER A 151 -17.83 -13.21 9.37
N GLY A 152 -18.48 -12.11 9.78
CA GLY A 152 -18.74 -11.75 11.17
C GLY A 152 -17.79 -10.69 11.71
N VAL A 153 -17.38 -10.85 12.97
CA VAL A 153 -16.35 -10.04 13.61
C VAL A 153 -15.22 -10.98 14.02
N TYR A 154 -14.05 -10.84 13.40
CA TYR A 154 -12.91 -11.67 13.72
C TYR A 154 -12.48 -11.49 15.18
N THR A 155 -12.24 -12.61 15.87
CA THR A 155 -11.59 -12.67 17.17
C THR A 155 -10.66 -13.88 17.14
N LYS A 156 -9.40 -13.68 17.55
CA LYS A 156 -8.39 -14.74 17.61
C LYS A 156 -8.88 -15.93 18.46
N MET A 157 -8.76 -17.15 17.94
CA MET A 157 -9.02 -18.37 18.71
C MET A 157 -7.98 -18.54 19.82
N GLU A 158 -8.39 -19.12 20.95
CA GLU A 158 -7.53 -19.30 22.13
C GLU A 158 -6.23 -20.06 21.77
N ASN A 159 -6.36 -21.11 20.95
CA ASN A 159 -5.26 -22.00 20.56
C ASN A 159 -4.56 -21.59 19.26
N ALA A 160 -4.87 -20.42 18.69
CA ALA A 160 -4.26 -19.96 17.44
C ALA A 160 -2.78 -19.63 17.64
N THR A 161 -1.95 -20.01 16.66
CA THR A 161 -0.51 -19.78 16.67
C THR A 161 -0.16 -18.52 15.88
N TYR A 162 0.75 -17.71 16.42
CA TYR A 162 1.26 -16.52 15.74
C TYR A 162 2.03 -16.91 14.47
N LEU A 163 1.82 -16.18 13.37
CA LEU A 163 2.48 -16.42 12.08
C LEU A 163 3.73 -15.56 11.87
#